data_AF-A0AA97AAA3-F1
#
_entry.id   AF-A0AA97AAA3-F1
#
_cell.length_a   1.000
_cell.length_b   1.000
_cell.length_c   1.000
_cell.angle_alpha   90.00
_cell.angle_beta   90.00
_cell.angle_gamma   90.00
#
_symmetry.space_group_name_H-M   'P 1'
#
loop_
_entity.id
_entity.type
_entity.pdbx_description
1 polymer ?
#
loop_
_entity_poly.entity_id
_entity_poly.type
_entity_poly.pdbx_seq_one_letter_code
_entity_poly.pdbx_strand_id
1 'polypeptide(L)'
;MRLDELNAGERQLWNSFAQGSSVDVRDAPPEAEPVVRAEVIAALLLGAGTDPAPGGRPALRLTGARIMGRLDLQFAEIPVPIVLDECHFDEVPLLRGARIRELALTGCFLPGLAAETVQIDGRLVLSHCHLTGPLVLTRSQIHGDLDLRDTVITAPGTEAISAVRLIAGGDVLCTNLAVQGAFRCSGAAIAGEFDLEGASLRNPDGHALDAYHVQITEDFTFHPGFNADGRIIISGATVTAAIGFCGARLNNAGDVALEAIDVTVARNFDLGQDLRVDGGIKLDGSNIGTQLSLCDATLTNPGGTALSLRLVQARETDLRTRRPIDGIVDASNAQLGTLYDDPDTWPADLRLAETAYDSLVSPLTAAKRLGWLRRGTHAYLPQPYEQLAAAYRRLGHEDEARTVLLAKQRHRRTILPLHTRVWGHVQDATVGYGYRPLRAGLWLTALLACGALFFHAHPPAALEAEKAPPFNAVVYTLDLLLPISAFGQDSAFAPRGTAQWLAYTLIAAGWILATTAAAGISRAINRQ
;
A
#
# COMPACT_ATOMS: atom_id res chain seq x y z
N MET A 1 40.56 7.58 43.97
CA MET A 1 40.54 6.13 44.24
C MET A 1 41.94 5.69 44.59
N ARG A 2 42.14 4.88 45.63
CA ARG A 2 43.49 4.38 45.95
C ARG A 2 43.73 3.02 45.28
N LEU A 3 44.91 2.81 44.71
CA LEU A 3 45.24 1.61 43.92
C LEU A 3 45.23 0.31 44.76
N ASP A 4 45.46 0.42 46.06
CA ASP A 4 45.42 -0.66 47.05
C ASP A 4 44.00 -1.17 47.33
N GLU A 5 42.96 -0.36 47.04
CA GLU A 5 41.55 -0.74 47.17
C GLU A 5 41.00 -1.47 45.93
N LEU A 6 41.78 -1.55 44.83
CA LEU A 6 41.37 -2.24 43.60
C LEU A 6 41.59 -3.75 43.70
N ASN A 7 40.61 -4.52 43.23
CA ASN A 7 40.77 -5.96 43.04
C ASN A 7 41.70 -6.27 41.84
N ALA A 8 42.03 -7.55 41.62
CA ALA A 8 42.99 -7.93 40.59
C ALA A 8 42.54 -7.52 39.17
N GLY A 9 41.27 -7.74 38.82
CA GLY A 9 40.72 -7.37 37.51
C GLY A 9 40.63 -5.86 37.32
N GLU A 10 40.19 -5.13 38.34
CA GLU A 10 40.16 -3.66 38.37
C GLU A 10 41.55 -3.06 38.20
N ARG A 11 42.57 -3.62 38.86
CA ARG A 11 43.95 -3.15 38.74
C ARG A 11 44.54 -3.45 37.36
N GLN A 12 44.22 -4.60 36.77
CA GLN A 12 44.60 -4.91 35.39
C GLN A 12 43.96 -3.94 34.41
N LEU A 13 42.65 -3.69 34.55
CA LEU A 13 41.91 -2.70 33.76
C LEU A 13 42.52 -1.30 33.89
N TRP A 14 42.83 -0.89 35.12
CA TRP A 14 43.43 0.42 35.41
C TRP A 14 44.77 0.62 34.69
N ASN A 15 45.61 -0.40 34.66
CA ASN A 15 46.93 -0.33 34.00
C ASN A 15 46.83 -0.42 32.48
N SER A 16 45.88 -1.19 31.95
CA SER A 16 45.71 -1.37 30.51
C SER A 16 44.99 -0.20 29.83
N PHE A 17 44.17 0.56 30.56
CA PHE A 17 43.37 1.66 30.03
C PHE A 17 44.20 2.70 29.27
N ALA A 18 45.33 3.15 29.82
CA ALA A 18 46.18 4.18 29.22
C ALA A 18 46.82 3.75 27.88
N GLN A 19 47.01 2.44 27.70
CA GLN A 19 47.54 1.85 26.45
C GLN A 19 46.42 1.46 25.48
N GLY A 20 45.18 1.38 25.95
CA GLY A 20 44.01 0.92 25.19
C GLY A 20 44.01 -0.58 24.89
N SER A 21 44.73 -1.38 25.69
CA SER A 21 44.79 -2.84 25.55
C SER A 21 43.54 -3.50 26.12
N SER A 22 43.13 -4.64 25.55
CA SER A 22 41.98 -5.41 26.04
C SER A 22 42.29 -6.13 27.34
N VAL A 23 41.28 -6.23 28.21
CA VAL A 23 41.34 -6.99 29.47
C VAL A 23 40.20 -8.00 29.48
N ASP A 24 40.52 -9.30 29.46
CA ASP A 24 39.57 -10.37 29.71
C ASP A 24 39.72 -10.84 31.15
N VAL A 25 38.69 -10.67 31.98
CA VAL A 25 38.73 -11.08 33.39
C VAL A 25 38.43 -12.56 33.59
N ARG A 26 38.02 -13.28 32.54
CA ARG A 26 37.77 -14.73 32.57
C ARG A 26 39.06 -15.55 32.51
N ASP A 27 40.14 -14.96 32.00
CA ASP A 27 41.48 -15.55 31.99
C ASP A 27 42.11 -15.60 33.39
N ALA A 28 41.48 -14.94 34.39
CA ALA A 28 41.92 -14.98 35.76
C ALA A 28 41.71 -16.37 36.40
N PRO A 29 42.47 -16.73 37.46
CA PRO A 29 42.28 -17.99 38.17
C PRO A 29 40.83 -18.16 38.66
N PRO A 30 40.27 -19.38 38.73
CA PRO A 30 38.86 -19.64 39.07
C PRO A 30 38.38 -19.07 40.41
N GLU A 31 39.32 -18.76 41.31
CA GLU A 31 39.06 -18.19 42.63
C GLU A 31 38.80 -16.67 42.60
N ALA A 32 39.17 -15.99 41.51
CA ALA A 32 38.90 -14.58 41.32
C ALA A 32 37.51 -14.40 40.69
N GLU A 33 36.58 -13.80 41.44
CA GLU A 33 35.31 -13.39 40.84
C GLU A 33 35.59 -12.34 39.76
N PRO A 34 35.01 -12.47 38.55
CA PRO A 34 35.22 -11.53 37.44
C PRO A 34 34.43 -10.23 37.65
N VAL A 35 34.54 -9.64 38.83
CA VAL A 35 33.78 -8.46 39.26
C VAL A 35 34.62 -7.21 39.05
N VAL A 36 34.01 -6.20 38.44
CA VAL A 36 34.58 -4.85 38.32
C VAL A 36 33.56 -3.86 38.84
N ARG A 37 33.90 -3.04 39.83
CA ARG A 37 32.95 -2.03 40.32
C ARG A 37 32.75 -0.93 39.29
N ALA A 38 31.50 -0.52 39.11
CA ALA A 38 31.11 0.55 38.20
C ALA A 38 31.80 1.89 38.55
N GLU A 39 32.07 2.16 39.83
CA GLU A 39 32.80 3.35 40.27
C GLU A 39 34.24 3.41 39.74
N VAL A 40 34.90 2.26 39.54
CA VAL A 40 36.26 2.18 38.97
C VAL A 40 36.21 2.53 37.49
N ILE A 41 35.23 1.96 36.78
CA ILE A 41 34.99 2.25 35.36
C ILE A 41 34.70 3.74 35.17
N ALA A 42 33.77 4.30 35.96
CA ALA A 42 33.44 5.72 35.92
C ALA A 42 34.67 6.58 36.22
N ALA A 43 35.46 6.25 37.24
CA ALA A 43 36.68 6.99 37.56
C ALA A 43 37.66 7.02 36.36
N LEU A 44 37.93 5.86 35.73
CA LEU A 44 38.80 5.78 34.56
C LEU A 44 38.31 6.65 33.40
N LEU A 45 37.01 6.54 33.08
CA LEU A 45 36.39 7.29 31.98
C LEU A 45 36.35 8.81 32.24
N LEU A 46 36.25 9.21 33.51
CA LEU A 46 36.29 10.61 33.95
C LEU A 46 37.71 11.16 34.17
N GLY A 47 38.73 10.42 33.72
CA GLY A 47 40.12 10.88 33.69
C GLY A 47 40.98 10.48 34.89
N ALA A 48 40.50 9.59 35.77
CA ALA A 48 41.38 8.94 36.73
C ALA A 48 42.25 7.91 35.98
N GLY A 49 43.53 7.80 36.35
CA GLY A 49 44.43 6.85 35.69
C GLY A 49 45.84 7.38 35.55
N THR A 50 46.68 6.60 34.88
CA THR A 50 48.03 7.02 34.49
C THR A 50 47.98 7.73 33.14
N ASP A 51 48.79 8.78 32.98
CA ASP A 51 48.95 9.43 31.68
C ASP A 51 49.40 8.42 30.61
N PRO A 52 48.84 8.50 29.38
CA PRO A 52 49.24 7.63 28.30
C PRO A 52 50.73 7.81 27.96
N ALA A 53 51.44 6.69 27.81
CA ALA A 53 52.78 6.70 27.25
C ALA A 53 52.76 7.23 25.79
N PRO A 54 53.88 7.75 25.26
CA PRO A 54 53.93 8.23 23.86
C PRO A 54 53.41 7.17 22.87
N GLY A 55 52.38 7.52 22.09
CA GLY A 55 51.72 6.62 21.14
C GLY A 55 50.59 5.76 21.74
N GLY A 56 50.39 5.79 23.06
CA GLY A 56 49.24 5.18 23.72
C GLY A 56 47.93 5.81 23.27
N ARG A 57 46.90 4.98 23.12
CA ARG A 57 45.55 5.40 22.71
C ARG A 57 44.58 4.92 23.78
N PRO A 58 44.28 5.73 24.80
CA PRO A 58 43.43 5.31 25.89
C PRO A 58 42.09 4.78 25.40
N ALA A 59 41.66 3.65 25.95
CA ALA A 59 40.39 3.01 25.63
C ALA A 59 39.97 2.11 26.79
N LEU A 60 38.66 2.05 27.05
CA LEU A 60 38.11 1.05 27.96
C LEU A 60 37.75 -0.20 27.15
N ARG A 61 38.46 -1.30 27.37
CA ARG A 61 38.24 -2.59 26.71
C ARG A 61 38.20 -3.69 27.75
N LEU A 62 37.00 -4.22 28.02
CA LEU A 62 36.78 -5.19 29.08
C LEU A 62 35.89 -6.33 28.59
N THR A 63 36.27 -7.56 28.91
CA THR A 63 35.54 -8.76 28.50
C THR A 63 35.19 -9.63 29.70
N GLY A 64 33.95 -10.13 29.76
CA GLY A 64 33.52 -11.15 30.70
C GLY A 64 33.27 -10.69 32.14
N ALA A 65 33.16 -9.38 32.37
CA ALA A 65 33.05 -8.82 33.71
C ALA A 65 31.60 -8.70 34.20
N ARG A 66 31.37 -8.96 35.49
CA ARG A 66 30.18 -8.51 36.21
C ARG A 66 30.43 -7.11 36.77
N ILE A 67 29.72 -6.12 36.23
CA ILE A 67 29.81 -4.72 36.60
C ILE A 67 28.91 -4.46 37.81
N MET A 68 29.55 -4.29 38.97
CA MET A 68 28.87 -4.15 40.25
C MET A 68 28.56 -2.68 40.56
N GLY A 69 27.31 -2.40 40.89
CA GLY A 69 26.80 -1.07 41.16
C GLY A 69 26.46 -0.28 39.90
N ARG A 70 26.10 1.00 40.08
CA ARG A 70 25.61 1.85 39.01
C ARG A 70 26.73 2.56 38.24
N LEU A 71 26.80 2.32 36.93
CA LEU A 71 27.64 3.10 36.02
C LEU A 71 26.92 4.41 35.66
N ASP A 72 27.28 5.48 36.36
CA ASP A 72 26.77 6.83 36.13
C ASP A 72 27.81 7.66 35.37
N LEU A 73 27.50 7.98 34.12
CA LEU A 73 28.28 8.85 33.23
C LEU A 73 27.45 10.04 32.74
N GLN A 74 26.39 10.40 33.47
CA GLN A 74 25.50 11.48 33.04
C GLN A 74 26.25 12.80 32.85
N PHE A 75 25.98 13.48 31.74
CA PHE A 75 26.57 14.77 31.38
C PHE A 75 28.11 14.79 31.28
N ALA A 76 28.75 13.62 31.24
CA ALA A 76 30.20 13.50 31.11
C ALA A 76 30.66 13.61 29.65
N GLU A 77 31.90 14.05 29.46
CA GLU A 77 32.61 13.96 28.18
C GLU A 77 33.62 12.82 28.23
N ILE A 78 33.39 11.79 27.43
CA ILE A 78 34.19 10.58 27.36
C ILE A 78 34.89 10.53 25.99
N PRO A 79 36.14 11.04 25.87
CA PRO A 79 36.82 11.18 24.58
C PRO A 79 37.42 9.87 24.05
N VAL A 80 37.27 8.78 24.80
CA VAL A 80 37.83 7.45 24.51
C VAL A 80 36.71 6.47 24.15
N PRO A 81 36.97 5.45 23.32
CA PRO A 81 35.99 4.42 23.04
C PRO A 81 35.79 3.52 24.27
N ILE A 82 34.53 3.10 24.47
CA ILE A 82 34.12 2.10 25.46
C ILE A 82 33.72 0.83 24.71
N VAL A 83 34.42 -0.27 24.98
CA VAL A 83 34.15 -1.59 24.41
C VAL A 83 34.02 -2.58 25.56
N LEU A 84 32.81 -3.11 25.75
CA LEU A 84 32.49 -4.11 26.76
C LEU A 84 31.91 -5.33 26.06
N ASP A 85 32.58 -6.47 26.20
CA ASP A 85 32.16 -7.71 25.56
C ASP A 85 31.76 -8.73 26.63
N GLU A 86 30.64 -9.41 26.46
CA GLU A 86 30.15 -10.46 27.36
C GLU A 86 30.08 -10.03 28.84
N CYS A 87 29.77 -8.75 29.10
CA CYS A 87 29.68 -8.20 30.45
C CYS A 87 28.25 -8.23 31.00
N HIS A 88 28.10 -8.29 32.32
CA HIS A 88 26.81 -8.29 33.03
C HIS A 88 26.70 -7.08 33.94
N PHE A 89 25.66 -6.26 33.80
CA PHE A 89 25.43 -5.11 34.68
C PHE A 89 24.42 -5.42 35.79
N ASP A 90 24.76 -5.13 37.04
CA ASP A 90 23.83 -5.29 38.17
C ASP A 90 22.75 -4.20 38.21
N GLU A 91 23.07 -2.99 37.74
CA GLU A 91 22.19 -1.83 37.71
C GLU A 91 22.17 -1.16 36.33
N VAL A 92 21.12 -0.37 36.05
CA VAL A 92 20.93 0.32 34.78
C VAL A 92 22.04 1.37 34.58
N PRO A 93 22.83 1.30 33.50
CA PRO A 93 23.80 2.34 33.17
C PRO A 93 23.10 3.65 32.78
N LEU A 94 23.61 4.76 33.29
CA LEU A 94 23.04 6.10 33.09
C LEU A 94 24.00 6.95 32.25
N LEU A 95 23.61 7.24 31.01
CA LEU A 95 24.41 7.99 30.02
C LEU A 95 23.72 9.29 29.59
N ARG A 96 22.72 9.74 30.36
CA ARG A 96 21.91 10.91 29.99
C ARG A 96 22.77 12.14 29.75
N GLY A 97 22.65 12.72 28.57
CA GLY A 97 23.35 13.96 28.18
C GLY A 97 24.88 13.82 28.06
N ALA A 98 25.42 12.61 28.11
CA ALA A 98 26.85 12.38 27.94
C ALA A 98 27.29 12.60 26.47
N ARG A 99 28.56 12.94 26.27
CA ARG A 99 29.23 12.94 24.96
C ARG A 99 30.25 11.81 24.95
N ILE A 100 30.07 10.82 24.10
CA ILE A 100 30.90 9.60 24.08
C ILE A 100 31.50 9.43 22.70
N ARG A 101 32.79 9.08 22.63
CA ARG A 101 33.43 8.79 21.34
C ARG A 101 32.80 7.61 20.61
N GLU A 102 32.70 6.46 21.27
CA GLU A 102 32.07 5.24 20.75
C GLU A 102 31.66 4.38 21.95
N LEU A 103 30.51 3.72 21.86
CA LEU A 103 30.04 2.78 22.87
C LEU A 103 29.66 1.47 22.18
N ALA A 104 30.42 0.43 22.46
CA ALA A 104 30.15 -0.91 21.99
C ALA A 104 29.96 -1.87 23.16
N LEU A 105 28.75 -2.42 23.26
CA LEU A 105 28.38 -3.51 24.16
C LEU A 105 28.02 -4.70 23.28
N THR A 106 28.81 -5.76 23.33
CA THR A 106 28.56 -6.98 22.55
C THR A 106 28.28 -8.13 23.50
N GLY A 107 27.21 -8.90 23.30
CA GLY A 107 26.95 -10.07 24.16
C GLY A 107 26.64 -9.72 25.62
N CYS A 108 26.32 -8.46 25.92
CA CYS A 108 26.15 -7.98 27.29
C CYS A 108 24.75 -8.25 27.83
N PHE A 109 24.64 -8.40 29.15
CA PHE A 109 23.37 -8.46 29.87
C PHE A 109 23.16 -7.16 30.67
N LEU A 110 22.04 -6.49 30.44
CA LEU A 110 21.71 -5.22 31.09
C LEU A 110 20.28 -5.23 31.66
N PRO A 111 20.03 -4.60 32.82
CA PRO A 111 18.68 -4.35 33.33
C PRO A 111 17.95 -3.22 32.57
N GLY A 112 18.60 -2.61 31.58
CA GLY A 112 18.15 -1.48 30.77
C GLY A 112 19.34 -0.59 30.41
N LEU A 113 19.12 0.44 29.59
CA LEU A 113 20.12 1.45 29.27
C LEU A 113 19.46 2.83 29.16
N ALA A 114 19.82 3.76 30.05
CA ALA A 114 19.26 5.11 30.06
C ALA A 114 20.21 6.10 29.40
N ALA A 115 20.06 6.31 28.09
CA ALA A 115 20.94 7.14 27.28
C ALA A 115 20.17 8.28 26.58
N GLU A 116 19.21 8.88 27.28
CA GLU A 116 18.46 10.06 26.80
C GLU A 116 19.41 11.21 26.47
N THR A 117 19.24 11.88 25.34
CA THR A 117 20.05 13.04 24.90
C THR A 117 21.55 12.78 24.79
N VAL A 118 21.98 11.51 24.80
CA VAL A 118 23.40 11.17 24.61
C VAL A 118 23.86 11.59 23.21
N GLN A 119 25.10 12.02 23.09
CA GLN A 119 25.76 12.29 21.81
C GLN A 119 26.91 11.30 21.65
N ILE A 120 26.87 10.52 20.57
CA ILE A 120 27.87 9.52 20.26
C ILE A 120 28.53 9.91 18.92
N ASP A 121 29.81 10.25 18.95
CA ASP A 121 30.57 10.71 17.76
C ASP A 121 30.78 9.58 16.74
N GLY A 122 30.82 8.34 17.21
CA GLY A 122 30.94 7.13 16.43
C GLY A 122 29.65 6.32 16.44
N ARG A 123 29.77 5.03 16.71
CA ARG A 123 28.67 4.07 16.71
C ARG A 123 28.18 3.76 18.12
N LEU A 124 26.90 3.41 18.21
CA LEU A 124 26.33 2.73 19.37
C LEU A 124 26.05 1.29 18.99
N VAL A 125 26.85 0.36 19.52
CA VAL A 125 26.67 -1.07 19.30
C VAL A 125 26.11 -1.69 20.57
N LEU A 126 24.98 -2.36 20.44
CA LEU A 126 24.33 -3.20 21.42
C LEU A 126 23.94 -4.51 20.72
N SER A 127 24.91 -5.23 20.14
CA SER A 127 24.66 -6.45 19.38
C SER A 127 24.77 -7.70 20.26
N HIS A 128 23.98 -8.73 19.97
CA HIS A 128 23.88 -9.96 20.76
C HIS A 128 23.56 -9.72 22.24
N CYS A 129 22.96 -8.59 22.60
CA CYS A 129 22.74 -8.19 23.97
C CYS A 129 21.38 -8.70 24.49
N HIS A 130 21.26 -8.78 25.81
CA HIS A 130 20.02 -9.11 26.50
C HIS A 130 19.66 -8.01 27.48
N LEU A 131 18.61 -7.26 27.18
CA LEU A 131 18.07 -6.22 28.04
C LEU A 131 16.78 -6.72 28.70
N THR A 132 16.73 -6.71 30.02
CA THR A 132 15.52 -7.04 30.81
C THR A 132 14.70 -5.81 31.19
N GLY A 133 15.08 -4.65 30.65
CA GLY A 133 14.37 -3.40 30.81
C GLY A 133 14.61 -2.46 29.62
N PRO A 134 14.12 -1.20 29.69
CA PRO A 134 14.07 -0.32 28.54
C PRO A 134 15.45 0.12 28.00
N LEU A 135 15.53 0.25 26.68
CA LEU A 135 16.56 1.00 25.96
C LEU A 135 16.02 2.42 25.66
N VAL A 136 16.56 3.43 26.33
CA VAL A 136 16.12 4.82 26.17
C VAL A 136 17.17 5.63 25.40
N LEU A 137 16.82 6.01 24.18
CA LEU A 137 17.60 6.81 23.23
C LEU A 137 16.85 8.09 22.79
N THR A 138 15.89 8.54 23.60
CA THR A 138 15.07 9.72 23.30
C THR A 138 15.96 10.94 23.11
N ARG A 139 15.79 11.61 21.96
CA ARG A 139 16.56 12.80 21.54
C ARG A 139 18.07 12.61 21.51
N SER A 140 18.53 11.37 21.39
CA SER A 140 19.95 11.07 21.28
C SER A 140 20.46 11.33 19.86
N GLN A 141 21.75 11.56 19.74
CA GLN A 141 22.43 11.78 18.46
C GLN A 141 23.55 10.77 18.33
N ILE A 142 23.50 9.93 17.32
CA ILE A 142 24.51 8.94 16.99
C ILE A 142 25.01 9.32 15.61
N HIS A 143 26.27 9.72 15.49
CA HIS A 143 26.79 10.20 14.22
C HIS A 143 27.08 9.05 13.24
N GLY A 144 27.42 7.86 13.74
CA GLY A 144 27.48 6.63 12.97
C GLY A 144 26.22 5.78 13.12
N ASP A 145 26.43 4.47 13.10
CA ASP A 145 25.36 3.46 13.14
C ASP A 145 24.86 3.19 14.56
N LEU A 146 23.58 2.84 14.65
CA LEU A 146 22.97 2.17 15.79
C LEU A 146 22.80 0.69 15.46
N ASP A 147 23.58 -0.17 16.11
CA ASP A 147 23.57 -1.61 15.88
C ASP A 147 22.90 -2.35 17.04
N LEU A 148 21.71 -2.90 16.78
CA LEU A 148 20.90 -3.71 17.69
C LEU A 148 20.76 -5.15 17.18
N ARG A 149 21.67 -5.63 16.32
CA ARG A 149 21.53 -6.95 15.69
C ARG A 149 21.59 -8.07 16.72
N ASP A 150 20.73 -9.06 16.51
CA ASP A 150 20.61 -10.26 17.35
C ASP A 150 20.38 -9.97 18.85
N THR A 151 19.84 -8.79 19.17
CA THR A 151 19.59 -8.36 20.55
C THR A 151 18.16 -8.70 20.98
N VAL A 152 18.01 -8.97 22.28
CA VAL A 152 16.71 -9.27 22.90
C VAL A 152 16.41 -8.21 23.94
N ILE A 153 15.27 -7.53 23.82
CA ILE A 153 14.81 -6.51 24.77
C ILE A 153 13.43 -6.92 25.30
N THR A 154 13.37 -7.20 26.60
CA THR A 154 12.15 -7.69 27.26
C THR A 154 11.68 -6.69 28.30
N ALA A 155 10.67 -5.89 27.95
CA ALA A 155 10.02 -4.92 28.85
C ALA A 155 8.50 -4.86 28.58
N PRO A 156 7.76 -5.97 28.78
CA PRO A 156 6.35 -6.09 28.41
C PRO A 156 5.48 -5.05 29.13
N GLY A 157 4.46 -4.54 28.44
CA GLY A 157 3.56 -3.51 28.97
C GLY A 157 4.17 -2.11 29.11
N THR A 158 5.42 -1.92 28.67
CA THR A 158 6.12 -0.64 28.68
C THR A 158 6.70 -0.29 27.31
N GLU A 159 7.34 0.87 27.20
CA GLU A 159 8.15 1.25 26.02
C GLU A 159 9.53 0.60 26.15
N ALA A 160 9.70 -0.55 25.48
CA ALA A 160 10.93 -1.34 25.52
C ALA A 160 12.09 -0.64 24.81
N ILE A 161 11.80 0.04 23.69
CA ILE A 161 12.76 0.90 23.00
C ILE A 161 12.12 2.27 22.81
N SER A 162 12.76 3.29 23.36
CA SER A 162 12.36 4.69 23.23
C SER A 162 13.40 5.49 22.47
N ALA A 163 13.24 5.60 21.15
CA ALA A 163 14.11 6.33 20.23
C ALA A 163 13.40 7.57 19.63
N VAL A 164 12.53 8.20 20.42
CA VAL A 164 11.76 9.38 19.99
C VAL A 164 12.72 10.51 19.61
N ARG A 165 12.61 11.01 18.38
CA ARG A 165 13.50 12.04 17.82
C ARG A 165 14.98 11.69 17.89
N LEU A 166 15.33 10.40 17.79
CA LEU A 166 16.70 9.96 17.56
C LEU A 166 17.23 10.55 16.24
N ILE A 167 18.48 10.96 16.23
CA ILE A 167 19.21 11.27 14.99
C ILE A 167 20.30 10.21 14.84
N ALA A 168 20.24 9.43 13.77
CA ALA A 168 21.28 8.48 13.37
C ALA A 168 21.92 8.96 12.05
N GLY A 169 23.22 9.20 12.06
CA GLY A 169 23.98 9.64 10.90
C GLY A 169 24.40 8.51 9.97
N GLY A 170 24.33 7.26 10.45
CA GLY A 170 24.46 6.04 9.65
C GLY A 170 23.19 5.20 9.67
N ASP A 171 23.37 3.88 9.66
CA ASP A 171 22.29 2.91 9.62
C ASP A 171 21.72 2.62 11.01
N VAL A 172 20.44 2.24 11.07
CA VAL A 172 19.82 1.61 12.25
C VAL A 172 19.60 0.14 11.93
N LEU A 173 20.49 -0.70 12.44
CA LEU A 173 20.55 -2.13 12.15
C LEU A 173 19.86 -2.92 13.26
N CYS A 174 18.70 -3.50 12.96
CA CYS A 174 17.89 -4.29 13.90
C CYS A 174 17.67 -5.72 13.39
N THR A 175 18.59 -6.25 12.57
CA THR A 175 18.53 -7.62 12.06
C THR A 175 18.36 -8.61 13.22
N ASN A 176 17.35 -9.49 13.14
CA ASN A 176 16.98 -10.47 14.17
C ASN A 176 16.71 -9.89 15.58
N LEU A 177 16.42 -8.58 15.70
CA LEU A 177 16.06 -7.95 16.97
C LEU A 177 14.75 -8.56 17.51
N ALA A 178 14.72 -8.96 18.78
CA ALA A 178 13.52 -9.43 19.45
C ALA A 178 13.07 -8.43 20.54
N VAL A 179 11.87 -7.87 20.41
CA VAL A 179 11.33 -6.89 21.37
C VAL A 179 10.00 -7.39 21.94
N GLN A 180 9.90 -7.41 23.27
CA GLN A 180 8.65 -7.55 24.00
C GLN A 180 8.32 -6.23 24.70
N GLY A 181 7.25 -5.57 24.28
CA GLY A 181 6.92 -4.18 24.63
C GLY A 181 6.94 -3.28 23.39
N ALA A 182 6.66 -1.98 23.56
CA ALA A 182 6.57 -1.06 22.44
C ALA A 182 7.96 -0.60 21.95
N PHE A 183 8.17 -0.58 20.64
CA PHE A 183 9.30 0.11 19.99
C PHE A 183 8.80 1.42 19.39
N ARG A 184 9.21 2.55 19.97
CA ARG A 184 8.85 3.88 19.47
C ARG A 184 10.09 4.63 18.96
N CYS A 185 10.01 5.11 17.72
CA CYS A 185 11.01 5.96 17.08
C CYS A 185 10.36 7.18 16.39
N SER A 186 9.22 7.65 16.90
CA SER A 186 8.48 8.76 16.30
C SER A 186 9.36 10.02 16.15
N GLY A 187 9.35 10.59 14.95
CA GLY A 187 10.13 11.77 14.58
C GLY A 187 11.63 11.55 14.50
N ALA A 188 12.11 10.31 14.44
CA ALA A 188 13.52 10.01 14.24
C ALA A 188 13.96 10.38 12.81
N ALA A 189 15.23 10.77 12.67
CA ALA A 189 15.89 11.04 11.40
C ALA A 189 17.08 10.07 11.24
N ILE A 190 17.03 9.24 10.20
CA ILE A 190 18.01 8.20 9.90
C ILE A 190 18.59 8.52 8.52
N ALA A 191 19.89 8.82 8.50
CA ALA A 191 20.59 9.18 7.27
C ALA A 191 20.95 7.95 6.42
N GLY A 192 21.04 6.77 7.04
CA GLY A 192 21.21 5.49 6.35
C GLY A 192 19.91 4.70 6.21
N GLU A 193 20.06 3.37 6.18
CA GLU A 193 18.98 2.39 6.15
C GLU A 193 18.40 2.17 7.56
N PHE A 194 17.10 1.87 7.63
CA PHE A 194 16.49 1.29 8.83
C PHE A 194 16.12 -0.17 8.54
N ASP A 195 16.97 -1.08 8.99
CA ASP A 195 16.85 -2.51 8.73
C ASP A 195 16.21 -3.24 9.92
N LEU A 196 15.07 -3.90 9.69
CA LEU A 196 14.33 -4.78 10.61
C LEU A 196 14.21 -6.21 10.05
N GLU A 197 15.12 -6.64 9.16
CA GLU A 197 15.19 -8.01 8.65
C GLU A 197 15.17 -9.02 9.81
N GLY A 198 14.29 -10.02 9.73
CA GLY A 198 14.18 -11.06 10.76
C GLY A 198 13.69 -10.61 12.15
N ALA A 199 13.41 -9.31 12.37
CA ALA A 199 13.03 -8.82 13.68
C ALA A 199 11.64 -9.34 14.13
N SER A 200 11.48 -9.52 15.44
CA SER A 200 10.25 -9.98 16.09
C SER A 200 9.78 -8.95 17.10
N LEU A 201 8.69 -8.24 16.79
CA LEU A 201 8.13 -7.20 17.66
C LEU A 201 6.80 -7.67 18.24
N ARG A 202 6.71 -7.77 19.57
CA ARG A 202 5.52 -8.28 20.27
C ARG A 202 4.97 -7.27 21.25
N ASN A 203 3.81 -6.72 20.93
CA ASN A 203 2.98 -5.89 21.79
C ASN A 203 1.49 -6.00 21.36
N PRO A 204 0.84 -7.16 21.56
CA PRO A 204 -0.43 -7.50 20.91
C PRO A 204 -1.61 -6.56 21.26
N ASP A 205 -1.61 -5.98 22.47
CA ASP A 205 -2.67 -5.06 22.92
C ASP A 205 -2.35 -3.57 22.60
N GLY A 206 -1.29 -3.31 21.83
CA GLY A 206 -0.78 -1.97 21.57
C GLY A 206 -0.03 -1.85 20.26
N HIS A 207 0.94 -0.93 20.25
CA HIS A 207 1.78 -0.68 19.08
C HIS A 207 3.06 -1.50 19.21
N ALA A 208 3.30 -2.41 18.28
CA ALA A 208 4.56 -3.14 18.19
C ALA A 208 5.68 -2.19 17.71
N LEU A 209 5.38 -1.33 16.74
CA LEU A 209 6.26 -0.29 16.21
C LEU A 209 5.50 1.02 16.01
N ASP A 210 6.03 2.12 16.55
CA ASP A 210 5.55 3.50 16.36
C ASP A 210 6.67 4.35 15.75
N ALA A 211 6.67 4.45 14.42
CA ALA A 211 7.60 5.22 13.61
C ALA A 211 6.90 6.44 12.95
N TYR A 212 5.99 7.08 13.70
CA TYR A 212 5.25 8.25 13.23
C TYR A 212 6.18 9.41 12.86
N HIS A 213 6.05 9.98 11.65
CA HIS A 213 6.93 11.04 11.10
C HIS A 213 8.43 10.70 11.08
N VAL A 214 8.79 9.42 10.89
CA VAL A 214 10.21 9.06 10.68
C VAL A 214 10.71 9.57 9.32
N GLN A 215 11.96 10.01 9.27
CA GLN A 215 12.66 10.41 8.04
C GLN A 215 13.80 9.44 7.79
N ILE A 216 13.80 8.77 6.65
CA ILE A 216 14.81 7.78 6.26
C ILE A 216 15.33 8.15 4.86
N THR A 217 16.65 8.27 4.72
CA THR A 217 17.25 8.64 3.43
C THR A 217 17.44 7.43 2.52
N GLU A 218 17.75 6.27 3.08
CA GLU A 218 17.84 5.02 2.32
C GLU A 218 16.56 4.17 2.51
N ASP A 219 16.71 2.86 2.53
CA ASP A 219 15.59 1.91 2.56
C ASP A 219 15.00 1.74 3.98
N PHE A 220 13.72 1.40 4.05
CA PHE A 220 13.05 0.95 5.28
C PHE A 220 12.65 -0.52 5.12
N THR A 221 13.51 -1.40 5.64
CA THR A 221 13.51 -2.82 5.31
C THR A 221 12.90 -3.64 6.44
N PHE A 222 11.89 -4.45 6.13
CA PHE A 222 11.27 -5.42 7.03
C PHE A 222 11.34 -6.84 6.45
N HIS A 223 12.30 -7.14 5.58
CA HIS A 223 12.32 -8.42 4.89
C HIS A 223 13.71 -9.00 4.70
N PRO A 224 13.82 -10.32 4.58
CA PRO A 224 12.78 -11.33 4.88
C PRO A 224 12.54 -11.52 6.39
N GLY A 225 11.51 -12.29 6.76
CA GLY A 225 11.39 -12.89 8.10
C GLY A 225 10.87 -12.00 9.23
N PHE A 226 10.59 -10.72 8.98
CA PHE A 226 10.00 -9.83 9.99
C PHE A 226 8.64 -10.34 10.46
N ASN A 227 8.39 -10.25 11.76
CA ASN A 227 7.10 -10.57 12.36
C ASN A 227 6.70 -9.54 13.43
N ALA A 228 5.42 -9.18 13.43
CA ALA A 228 4.86 -8.28 14.41
C ALA A 228 3.51 -8.79 14.93
N ASP A 229 3.38 -8.85 16.25
CA ASP A 229 2.11 -9.02 16.96
C ASP A 229 1.75 -7.67 17.61
N GLY A 230 0.73 -6.99 17.11
CA GLY A 230 0.35 -5.62 17.47
C GLY A 230 0.42 -4.68 16.26
N ARG A 231 -0.06 -3.44 16.44
CA ARG A 231 -0.14 -2.45 15.35
C ARG A 231 1.25 -1.88 15.00
N ILE A 232 1.53 -1.72 13.71
CA ILE A 232 2.65 -0.96 13.17
C ILE A 232 2.14 0.37 12.64
N ILE A 233 2.74 1.48 13.08
CA ILE A 233 2.43 2.83 12.60
C ILE A 233 3.69 3.42 11.96
N ILE A 234 3.58 3.77 10.68
CA ILE A 234 4.59 4.52 9.92
C ILE A 234 3.99 5.80 9.31
N SER A 235 2.84 6.26 9.81
CA SER A 235 2.12 7.42 9.28
C SER A 235 2.99 8.69 9.29
N GLY A 236 2.95 9.47 8.20
CA GLY A 236 3.77 10.65 7.98
C GLY A 236 5.25 10.37 7.67
N ALA A 237 5.65 9.09 7.52
CA ALA A 237 7.03 8.76 7.18
C ALA A 237 7.43 9.30 5.80
N THR A 238 8.68 9.75 5.69
CA THR A 238 9.31 10.11 4.42
C THR A 238 10.52 9.21 4.19
N VAL A 239 10.49 8.42 3.12
CA VAL A 239 11.55 7.46 2.76
C VAL A 239 12.04 7.80 1.35
N THR A 240 13.31 8.18 1.21
CA THR A 240 13.84 8.61 -0.10
C THR A 240 14.13 7.42 -1.02
N ALA A 241 14.28 6.22 -0.47
CA ALA A 241 14.44 5.00 -1.23
C ALA A 241 13.13 4.19 -1.28
N ALA A 242 13.11 2.95 -0.79
CA ALA A 242 11.96 2.05 -0.82
C ALA A 242 11.54 1.58 0.58
N ILE A 243 10.29 1.13 0.70
CA ILE A 243 9.76 0.46 1.90
C ILE A 243 9.41 -0.98 1.52
N GLY A 244 9.96 -1.96 2.24
CA GLY A 244 9.80 -3.38 1.90
C GLY A 244 9.30 -4.24 3.06
N PHE A 245 8.20 -4.98 2.85
CA PHE A 245 7.62 -5.97 3.78
C PHE A 245 7.53 -7.39 3.18
N CYS A 246 8.31 -7.69 2.14
CA CYS A 246 8.32 -8.99 1.48
C CYS A 246 8.49 -10.15 2.49
N GLY A 247 7.56 -11.10 2.49
CA GLY A 247 7.60 -12.27 3.37
C GLY A 247 7.34 -11.99 4.85
N ALA A 248 6.96 -10.76 5.22
CA ALA A 248 6.65 -10.40 6.59
C ALA A 248 5.34 -11.04 7.09
N ARG A 249 5.18 -11.11 8.40
CA ARG A 249 3.95 -11.57 9.08
C ARG A 249 3.45 -10.50 10.04
N LEU A 250 2.31 -9.91 9.73
CA LEU A 250 1.70 -8.85 10.53
C LEU A 250 0.40 -9.36 11.14
N ASN A 251 0.26 -9.26 12.45
CA ASN A 251 -0.88 -9.77 13.17
C ASN A 251 -1.45 -8.70 14.12
N ASN A 252 -2.65 -8.24 13.83
CA ASN A 252 -3.50 -7.44 14.71
C ASN A 252 -4.97 -7.69 14.36
N ALA A 253 -5.39 -8.95 14.51
CA ALA A 253 -6.69 -9.45 14.06
C ALA A 253 -7.87 -8.59 14.56
N GLY A 254 -8.79 -8.26 13.65
CA GLY A 254 -9.97 -7.43 13.95
C GLY A 254 -9.71 -5.92 13.99
N ASP A 255 -8.46 -5.48 13.81
CA ASP A 255 -8.07 -4.07 13.76
C ASP A 255 -7.02 -3.85 12.65
N VAL A 256 -6.35 -2.69 12.63
CA VAL A 256 -5.32 -2.33 11.66
C VAL A 256 -3.98 -2.91 12.10
N ALA A 257 -3.38 -3.76 11.27
CA ALA A 257 -2.04 -4.30 11.47
C ALA A 257 -0.94 -3.33 10.98
N LEU A 258 -1.17 -2.67 9.85
CA LEU A 258 -0.25 -1.67 9.28
C LEU A 258 -0.99 -0.37 8.97
N GLU A 259 -0.58 0.70 9.65
CA GLU A 259 -1.04 2.07 9.40
C GLU A 259 0.09 2.90 8.79
N ALA A 260 -0.08 3.28 7.53
CA ALA A 260 0.84 4.08 6.74
C ALA A 260 0.05 5.22 6.07
N ILE A 261 -0.46 6.15 6.87
CA ILE A 261 -1.24 7.29 6.39
C ILE A 261 -0.29 8.44 6.03
N ASP A 262 -0.53 9.11 4.91
CA ASP A 262 0.27 10.26 4.44
C ASP A 262 1.78 9.94 4.33
N VAL A 263 2.14 8.72 3.91
CA VAL A 263 3.53 8.32 3.71
C VAL A 263 4.01 8.78 2.34
N THR A 264 5.24 9.30 2.29
CA THR A 264 5.92 9.62 1.02
C THR A 264 7.10 8.68 0.84
N VAL A 265 7.09 7.88 -0.21
CA VAL A 265 8.22 7.04 -0.61
C VAL A 265 8.62 7.38 -2.05
N ALA A 266 9.89 7.70 -2.28
CA ALA A 266 10.31 8.19 -3.60
C ALA A 266 10.41 7.06 -4.65
N ARG A 267 10.62 5.81 -4.20
CA ARG A 267 10.62 4.61 -5.05
C ARG A 267 9.40 3.74 -4.73
N ASN A 268 9.64 2.46 -4.39
CA ASN A 268 8.63 1.43 -4.27
C ASN A 268 8.09 1.33 -2.84
N PHE A 269 6.83 0.93 -2.74
CA PHE A 269 6.26 0.36 -1.52
C PHE A 269 5.92 -1.11 -1.80
N ASP A 270 6.81 -2.00 -1.39
CA ASP A 270 6.75 -3.42 -1.69
C ASP A 270 6.13 -4.20 -0.50
N LEU A 271 4.83 -4.50 -0.63
CA LEU A 271 4.04 -5.34 0.28
C LEU A 271 3.79 -6.74 -0.31
N GLY A 272 4.59 -7.14 -1.31
CA GLY A 272 4.39 -8.39 -2.06
C GLY A 272 5.10 -9.61 -1.47
N GLN A 273 5.29 -10.62 -2.32
CA GLN A 273 6.15 -11.79 -2.10
C GLN A 273 5.94 -12.45 -0.74
N ASP A 274 4.88 -13.24 -0.56
CA ASP A 274 4.64 -13.99 0.68
C ASP A 274 4.26 -13.19 1.94
N LEU A 275 4.04 -11.86 1.84
CA LEU A 275 3.47 -11.08 2.94
C LEU A 275 2.15 -11.73 3.43
N ARG A 276 2.03 -11.91 4.74
CA ARG A 276 0.78 -12.36 5.39
C ARG A 276 0.33 -11.33 6.42
N VAL A 277 -0.89 -10.86 6.28
CA VAL A 277 -1.50 -9.89 7.21
C VAL A 277 -2.83 -10.42 7.72
N ASP A 278 -2.93 -10.55 9.04
CA ASP A 278 -4.19 -10.72 9.78
C ASP A 278 -4.52 -9.40 10.47
N GLY A 279 -5.51 -8.69 9.94
CA GLY A 279 -5.79 -7.28 10.21
C GLY A 279 -5.79 -6.41 8.94
N GLY A 280 -6.13 -5.14 9.09
CA GLY A 280 -6.20 -4.19 7.98
C GLY A 280 -4.85 -3.53 7.65
N ILE A 281 -4.64 -3.20 6.38
CA ILE A 281 -3.60 -2.27 5.90
C ILE A 281 -4.26 -0.95 5.50
N LYS A 282 -3.76 0.18 6.02
CA LYS A 282 -4.18 1.52 5.63
C LYS A 282 -3.03 2.28 5.01
N LEU A 283 -3.14 2.63 3.73
CA LEU A 283 -2.15 3.43 2.99
C LEU A 283 -2.68 4.84 2.64
N ASP A 284 -3.75 5.28 3.29
CA ASP A 284 -4.52 6.45 2.87
C ASP A 284 -3.66 7.72 2.72
N GLY A 285 -3.85 8.46 1.63
CA GLY A 285 -3.12 9.70 1.34
C GLY A 285 -1.65 9.54 0.92
N SER A 286 -1.14 8.30 0.87
CA SER A 286 0.28 8.05 0.58
C SER A 286 0.66 8.30 -0.88
N ASN A 287 1.88 8.78 -1.08
CA ASN A 287 2.50 9.03 -2.38
C ASN A 287 3.67 8.08 -2.60
N ILE A 288 3.54 7.22 -3.61
CA ILE A 288 4.51 6.21 -4.00
C ILE A 288 5.09 6.62 -5.36
N GLY A 289 6.38 6.96 -5.39
CA GLY A 289 7.01 7.54 -6.57
C GLY A 289 7.11 6.58 -7.77
N THR A 290 7.12 5.28 -7.54
CA THR A 290 7.11 4.25 -8.59
C THR A 290 5.96 3.25 -8.41
N GLN A 291 6.21 2.13 -7.71
CA GLN A 291 5.30 0.99 -7.67
C GLN A 291 4.81 0.72 -6.26
N LEU A 292 3.49 0.56 -6.11
CA LEU A 292 2.86 -0.09 -4.96
C LEU A 292 2.58 -1.54 -5.33
N SER A 293 3.22 -2.49 -4.65
CA SER A 293 3.09 -3.92 -4.99
C SER A 293 2.49 -4.73 -3.85
N LEU A 294 1.41 -5.46 -4.12
CA LEU A 294 0.82 -6.49 -3.26
C LEU A 294 0.87 -7.87 -3.92
N CYS A 295 1.74 -8.04 -4.92
CA CYS A 295 1.88 -9.30 -5.66
C CYS A 295 2.15 -10.47 -4.70
N ASP A 296 1.41 -11.57 -4.81
CA ASP A 296 1.54 -12.76 -3.95
C ASP A 296 1.31 -12.54 -2.43
N ALA A 297 0.80 -11.39 -2.02
CA ALA A 297 0.42 -11.14 -0.63
C ALA A 297 -0.86 -11.90 -0.24
N THR A 298 -1.04 -12.13 1.06
CA THR A 298 -2.25 -12.71 1.65
C THR A 298 -2.80 -11.78 2.73
N LEU A 299 -3.97 -11.19 2.47
CA LEU A 299 -4.60 -10.21 3.36
C LEU A 299 -5.93 -10.75 3.89
N THR A 300 -6.12 -10.71 5.21
CA THR A 300 -7.35 -11.15 5.87
C THR A 300 -7.77 -10.16 6.96
N ASN A 301 -8.95 -9.57 6.82
CA ASN A 301 -9.63 -8.78 7.85
C ASN A 301 -11.15 -8.93 7.72
N PRO A 302 -11.71 -10.11 8.05
CA PRO A 302 -13.12 -10.41 7.84
C PRO A 302 -14.01 -9.45 8.63
N GLY A 303 -15.04 -8.90 7.98
CA GLY A 303 -15.94 -7.91 8.58
C GLY A 303 -15.40 -6.47 8.64
N GLY A 304 -14.14 -6.25 8.26
CA GLY A 304 -13.49 -4.94 8.20
C GLY A 304 -12.92 -4.59 6.82
N THR A 305 -12.14 -3.51 6.79
CA THR A 305 -11.35 -3.13 5.62
C THR A 305 -9.99 -3.81 5.69
N ALA A 306 -9.73 -4.74 4.76
CA ALA A 306 -8.46 -5.44 4.66
C ALA A 306 -7.39 -4.57 4.00
N LEU A 307 -7.77 -3.75 3.02
CA LEU A 307 -6.86 -2.84 2.32
C LEU A 307 -7.56 -1.51 2.02
N SER A 308 -7.04 -0.43 2.60
CA SER A 308 -7.46 0.94 2.30
C SER A 308 -6.34 1.64 1.52
N LEU A 309 -6.69 2.11 0.32
CA LEU A 309 -5.85 2.84 -0.63
C LEU A 309 -6.44 4.22 -0.91
N ARG A 310 -7.22 4.80 0.02
CA ARG A 310 -7.96 6.02 -0.27
C ARG A 310 -6.99 7.16 -0.53
N LEU A 311 -7.21 7.94 -1.58
CA LEU A 311 -6.33 9.08 -1.94
C LEU A 311 -4.86 8.69 -2.23
N VAL A 312 -4.54 7.39 -2.39
CA VAL A 312 -3.19 6.94 -2.75
C VAL A 312 -2.81 7.43 -4.14
N GLN A 313 -1.55 7.79 -4.34
CA GLN A 313 -0.97 8.11 -5.65
C GLN A 313 0.21 7.18 -5.93
N ALA A 314 0.19 6.45 -7.04
CA ALA A 314 1.27 5.59 -7.50
C ALA A 314 1.35 5.58 -9.03
N ARG A 315 2.55 5.40 -9.60
CA ARG A 315 2.71 5.25 -11.06
C ARG A 315 2.34 3.85 -11.54
N GLU A 316 2.57 2.86 -10.71
CA GLU A 316 2.18 1.47 -10.94
C GLU A 316 1.58 0.88 -9.67
N THR A 317 0.51 0.10 -9.81
CA THR A 317 -0.14 -0.58 -8.69
C THR A 317 -0.38 -2.04 -9.04
N ASP A 318 0.23 -2.96 -8.30
CA ASP A 318 0.02 -4.40 -8.47
C ASP A 318 -0.87 -4.98 -7.36
N LEU A 319 -2.08 -5.37 -7.71
CA LEU A 319 -3.08 -5.95 -6.80
C LEU A 319 -3.24 -7.47 -7.00
N ARG A 320 -2.30 -8.14 -7.67
CA ARG A 320 -2.33 -9.60 -7.91
C ARG A 320 -1.88 -10.37 -6.67
N THR A 321 -2.71 -10.33 -5.63
CA THR A 321 -2.51 -11.11 -4.41
C THR A 321 -2.56 -12.61 -4.67
N ARG A 322 -2.05 -13.42 -3.74
CA ARG A 322 -2.04 -14.89 -3.89
C ARG A 322 -3.42 -15.52 -3.98
N ARG A 323 -4.39 -14.90 -3.33
CA ARG A 323 -5.80 -15.30 -3.27
C ARG A 323 -6.67 -14.05 -3.14
N PRO A 324 -8.00 -14.13 -3.35
CA PRO A 324 -8.88 -13.03 -3.06
C PRO A 324 -8.66 -12.47 -1.65
N ILE A 325 -8.58 -11.14 -1.55
CA ILE A 325 -8.50 -10.44 -0.27
C ILE A 325 -9.79 -10.71 0.51
N ASP A 326 -9.64 -11.19 1.75
CA ASP A 326 -10.77 -11.43 2.65
C ASP A 326 -11.05 -10.17 3.47
N GLY A 327 -12.06 -9.40 3.07
CA GLY A 327 -12.41 -8.10 3.63
C GLY A 327 -12.68 -7.07 2.54
N ILE A 328 -12.97 -5.83 2.94
CA ILE A 328 -13.22 -4.73 2.01
C ILE A 328 -11.90 -4.21 1.46
N VAL A 329 -11.86 -3.93 0.15
CA VAL A 329 -10.81 -3.14 -0.49
C VAL A 329 -11.38 -1.79 -0.91
N ASP A 330 -10.82 -0.71 -0.39
CA ASP A 330 -11.28 0.66 -0.68
C ASP A 330 -10.18 1.47 -1.34
N ALA A 331 -10.32 1.72 -2.65
CA ALA A 331 -9.41 2.56 -3.44
C ALA A 331 -10.05 3.89 -3.84
N SER A 332 -11.03 4.37 -3.06
CA SER A 332 -11.77 5.58 -3.40
C SER A 332 -10.84 6.80 -3.48
N ASN A 333 -10.99 7.59 -4.54
CA ASN A 333 -10.16 8.77 -4.86
C ASN A 333 -8.66 8.47 -5.11
N ALA A 334 -8.28 7.21 -5.32
CA ALA A 334 -6.89 6.85 -5.61
C ALA A 334 -6.51 7.13 -7.08
N GLN A 335 -5.23 7.43 -7.31
CA GLN A 335 -4.59 7.52 -8.63
C GLN A 335 -3.56 6.38 -8.74
N LEU A 336 -3.93 5.31 -9.43
CA LEU A 336 -3.20 4.03 -9.39
C LEU A 336 -2.28 3.78 -10.60
N GLY A 337 -2.16 4.76 -11.50
CA GLY A 337 -1.31 4.66 -12.70
C GLY A 337 -1.58 3.40 -13.53
N THR A 338 -0.57 2.60 -13.83
CA THR A 338 -0.73 1.28 -14.46
C THR A 338 -1.19 0.26 -13.42
N LEU A 339 -2.39 -0.28 -13.62
CA LEU A 339 -3.00 -1.23 -12.69
C LEU A 339 -2.83 -2.67 -13.18
N TYR A 340 -2.19 -3.50 -12.36
CA TYR A 340 -2.10 -4.94 -12.53
C TYR A 340 -3.13 -5.61 -11.62
N ASP A 341 -4.02 -6.40 -12.20
CA ASP A 341 -5.07 -7.10 -11.48
C ASP A 341 -5.41 -8.43 -12.14
N ASP A 342 -6.05 -9.32 -11.39
CA ASP A 342 -6.49 -10.63 -11.86
C ASP A 342 -7.92 -10.93 -11.37
N PRO A 343 -8.86 -11.34 -12.24
CA PRO A 343 -10.21 -11.76 -11.84
C PRO A 343 -10.26 -12.79 -10.73
N ASP A 344 -9.27 -13.67 -10.66
CA ASP A 344 -9.19 -14.76 -9.68
C ASP A 344 -8.78 -14.26 -8.29
N THR A 345 -8.30 -13.01 -8.18
CA THR A 345 -7.84 -12.39 -6.93
C THR A 345 -8.72 -11.22 -6.48
N TRP A 346 -9.77 -10.88 -7.24
CA TRP A 346 -10.65 -9.77 -6.88
C TRP A 346 -11.42 -10.02 -5.57
N PRO A 347 -11.45 -9.04 -4.65
CA PRO A 347 -12.18 -9.15 -3.39
C PRO A 347 -13.69 -9.18 -3.60
N ALA A 348 -14.43 -9.63 -2.58
CA ALA A 348 -15.89 -9.65 -2.62
C ALA A 348 -16.50 -8.23 -2.64
N ASP A 349 -15.95 -7.31 -1.84
CA ASP A 349 -16.32 -5.89 -1.81
C ASP A 349 -15.14 -5.02 -2.26
N LEU A 350 -15.33 -4.33 -3.38
CA LEU A 350 -14.34 -3.45 -3.98
C LEU A 350 -14.94 -2.07 -4.24
N ARG A 351 -14.36 -1.05 -3.62
CA ARG A 351 -14.82 0.34 -3.74
C ARG A 351 -13.84 1.12 -4.61
N LEU A 352 -14.35 1.61 -5.74
CA LEU A 352 -13.58 2.34 -6.75
C LEU A 352 -14.16 3.74 -7.00
N ALA A 353 -14.79 4.34 -5.99
CA ALA A 353 -15.44 5.63 -6.16
C ALA A 353 -14.38 6.70 -6.45
N GLU A 354 -14.48 7.38 -7.59
CA GLU A 354 -13.51 8.42 -8.00
C GLU A 354 -12.07 7.89 -8.16
N THR A 355 -11.89 6.58 -8.36
CA THR A 355 -10.56 6.00 -8.65
C THR A 355 -10.16 6.31 -10.09
N ALA A 356 -8.92 6.71 -10.29
CA ALA A 356 -8.28 6.91 -11.60
C ALA A 356 -7.12 5.94 -11.80
N TYR A 357 -6.93 5.52 -13.05
CA TYR A 357 -5.82 4.67 -13.50
C TYR A 357 -5.58 4.92 -14.99
N ASP A 358 -4.33 4.82 -15.43
CA ASP A 358 -3.93 5.16 -16.79
C ASP A 358 -4.10 4.02 -17.78
N SER A 359 -3.75 2.81 -17.33
CA SER A 359 -3.81 1.60 -18.14
C SER A 359 -4.15 0.38 -17.27
N LEU A 360 -4.69 -0.65 -17.93
CA LEU A 360 -5.01 -1.94 -17.33
C LEU A 360 -4.19 -3.00 -18.06
N VAL A 361 -3.36 -3.75 -17.33
CA VAL A 361 -2.40 -4.67 -17.96
C VAL A 361 -3.08 -5.95 -18.44
N SER A 362 -4.05 -6.48 -17.69
CA SER A 362 -4.76 -7.71 -18.03
C SER A 362 -5.88 -7.45 -19.05
N PRO A 363 -5.75 -7.89 -20.32
CA PRO A 363 -6.75 -7.60 -21.34
C PRO A 363 -8.00 -8.48 -21.12
N LEU A 364 -9.03 -7.89 -20.52
CA LEU A 364 -10.33 -8.53 -20.35
C LEU A 364 -11.37 -7.90 -21.27
N THR A 365 -12.39 -8.68 -21.66
CA THR A 365 -13.58 -8.12 -22.30
C THR A 365 -14.37 -7.26 -21.31
N ALA A 366 -15.09 -6.25 -21.79
CA ALA A 366 -15.87 -5.38 -20.93
C ALA A 366 -16.92 -6.18 -20.14
N ALA A 367 -17.47 -7.24 -20.72
CA ALA A 367 -18.44 -8.10 -20.04
C ALA A 367 -17.86 -8.72 -18.76
N LYS A 368 -16.62 -9.24 -18.81
CA LYS A 368 -15.92 -9.77 -17.64
C LYS A 368 -15.56 -8.65 -16.66
N ARG A 369 -15.01 -7.55 -17.19
CA ARG A 369 -14.56 -6.40 -16.38
C ARG A 369 -15.69 -5.67 -15.67
N LEU A 370 -16.91 -5.68 -16.20
CA LEU A 370 -18.09 -5.11 -15.53
C LEU A 370 -18.44 -5.85 -14.23
N GLY A 371 -17.99 -7.09 -14.05
CA GLY A 371 -18.07 -7.80 -12.76
C GLY A 371 -17.26 -7.09 -11.67
N TRP A 372 -16.11 -6.52 -12.03
CA TRP A 372 -15.24 -5.73 -11.15
C TRP A 372 -15.99 -4.55 -10.52
N LEU A 373 -16.70 -3.76 -11.34
CA LEU A 373 -17.45 -2.58 -10.89
C LEU A 373 -18.70 -2.90 -10.06
N ARG A 374 -19.23 -4.12 -10.15
CA ARG A 374 -20.45 -4.53 -9.44
C ARG A 374 -20.18 -5.10 -8.05
N ARG A 375 -18.91 -5.29 -7.69
CA ARG A 375 -18.50 -5.82 -6.37
C ARG A 375 -18.70 -4.80 -5.25
N GLY A 376 -18.68 -3.50 -5.56
CA GLY A 376 -18.96 -2.46 -4.57
C GLY A 376 -20.41 -2.52 -4.07
N THR A 377 -20.60 -2.52 -2.76
CA THR A 377 -21.90 -2.52 -2.08
C THR A 377 -22.63 -1.16 -2.11
N HIS A 378 -22.03 -0.13 -2.71
CA HIS A 378 -22.56 1.24 -2.68
C HIS A 378 -23.49 1.59 -3.85
N ALA A 379 -24.19 2.72 -3.68
CA ALA A 379 -25.12 3.27 -4.65
C ALA A 379 -24.48 3.44 -6.04
N TYR A 380 -25.31 3.47 -7.08
CA TYR A 380 -24.87 3.69 -8.46
C TYR A 380 -23.97 4.94 -8.58
N LEU A 381 -22.73 4.74 -9.02
CA LEU A 381 -21.79 5.81 -9.36
C LEU A 381 -21.48 5.79 -10.87
N PRO A 382 -21.59 6.94 -11.57
CA PRO A 382 -21.32 7.00 -13.01
C PRO A 382 -19.82 6.96 -13.34
N GLN A 383 -18.96 7.55 -12.51
CA GLN A 383 -17.53 7.74 -12.79
C GLN A 383 -16.77 6.43 -13.04
N PRO A 384 -16.95 5.34 -12.27
CA PRO A 384 -16.18 4.10 -12.51
C PRO A 384 -16.44 3.49 -13.89
N TYR A 385 -17.66 3.65 -14.43
CA TYR A 385 -17.98 3.23 -15.79
C TYR A 385 -17.32 4.13 -16.85
N GLU A 386 -17.23 5.44 -16.60
CA GLU A 386 -16.56 6.36 -17.52
C GLU A 386 -15.06 6.13 -17.56
N GLN A 387 -14.44 5.91 -16.39
CA GLN A 387 -13.03 5.56 -16.26
C GLN A 387 -12.70 4.27 -17.03
N LEU A 388 -13.51 3.22 -16.85
CA LEU A 388 -13.32 1.96 -17.57
C LEU A 388 -13.54 2.10 -19.07
N ALA A 389 -14.56 2.85 -19.50
CA ALA A 389 -14.79 3.11 -20.91
C ALA A 389 -13.63 3.91 -21.55
N ALA A 390 -13.07 4.90 -20.84
CA ALA A 390 -11.93 5.66 -21.30
C ALA A 390 -10.68 4.78 -21.46
N ALA A 391 -10.42 3.87 -20.53
CA ALA A 391 -9.32 2.91 -20.63
C ALA A 391 -9.44 2.02 -21.88
N TYR A 392 -10.63 1.47 -22.19
CA TYR A 392 -10.82 0.70 -23.41
C TYR A 392 -10.65 1.52 -24.70
N ARG A 393 -11.05 2.80 -24.70
CA ARG A 393 -10.80 3.67 -25.87
C ARG A 393 -9.33 3.92 -26.10
N ARG A 394 -8.54 4.13 -25.03
CA ARG A 394 -7.08 4.28 -25.13
C ARG A 394 -6.40 3.04 -25.74
N LEU A 395 -6.96 1.85 -25.48
CA LEU A 395 -6.53 0.58 -26.09
C LEU A 395 -7.05 0.36 -27.52
N GLY A 396 -7.85 1.28 -28.08
CA GLY A 396 -8.48 1.13 -29.40
C GLY A 396 -9.71 0.22 -29.42
N HIS A 397 -10.17 -0.29 -28.26
CA HIS A 397 -11.32 -1.18 -28.15
C HIS A 397 -12.65 -0.41 -27.99
N GLU A 398 -13.05 0.31 -29.05
CA GLU A 398 -14.25 1.15 -29.05
C GLU A 398 -15.55 0.38 -28.76
N ASP A 399 -15.69 -0.86 -29.24
CA ASP A 399 -16.88 -1.69 -29.00
C ASP A 399 -17.01 -2.14 -27.53
N GLU A 400 -15.88 -2.37 -26.86
CA GLU A 400 -15.84 -2.65 -25.43
C GLU A 400 -16.21 -1.41 -24.63
N ALA A 401 -15.68 -0.24 -24.99
CA ALA A 401 -16.07 1.04 -24.37
C ALA A 401 -17.58 1.32 -24.50
N ARG A 402 -18.19 1.07 -25.66
CA ARG A 402 -19.65 1.16 -25.85
C ARG A 402 -20.41 0.18 -24.97
N THR A 403 -19.87 -1.02 -24.77
CA THR A 403 -20.47 -2.04 -23.91
C THR A 403 -20.48 -1.60 -22.45
N VAL A 404 -19.39 -0.99 -21.96
CA VAL A 404 -19.32 -0.40 -20.62
C VAL A 404 -20.34 0.73 -20.45
N LEU A 405 -20.43 1.65 -21.41
CA LEU A 405 -21.38 2.78 -21.34
C LEU A 405 -22.84 2.34 -21.46
N LEU A 406 -23.13 1.28 -22.21
CA LEU A 406 -24.44 0.65 -22.21
C LEU A 406 -24.76 0.07 -20.82
N ALA A 407 -23.80 -0.60 -20.18
CA ALA A 407 -23.97 -1.11 -18.82
C ALA A 407 -24.20 0.01 -17.80
N LYS A 408 -23.51 1.16 -17.95
CA LYS A 408 -23.76 2.38 -17.18
C LYS A 408 -25.23 2.82 -17.27
N GLN A 409 -25.79 2.95 -18.48
CA GLN A 409 -27.20 3.34 -18.64
C GLN A 409 -28.17 2.30 -18.09
N ARG A 410 -27.85 1.00 -18.23
CA ARG A 410 -28.66 -0.09 -17.65
C ARG A 410 -28.69 -0.05 -16.13
N HIS A 411 -27.56 0.25 -15.49
CA HIS A 411 -27.50 0.42 -14.04
C HIS A 411 -28.23 1.70 -13.62
N ARG A 412 -27.98 2.84 -14.29
CA ARG A 412 -28.75 4.07 -14.05
C ARG A 412 -30.25 3.86 -14.15
N ARG A 413 -30.73 3.02 -15.07
CA ARG A 413 -32.15 2.71 -15.20
C ARG A 413 -32.75 2.16 -13.91
N THR A 414 -32.02 1.38 -13.11
CA THR A 414 -32.60 0.77 -11.88
C THR A 414 -33.01 1.80 -10.84
N ILE A 415 -32.37 2.97 -10.83
CA ILE A 415 -32.63 4.07 -9.88
C ILE A 415 -33.64 5.11 -10.40
N LEU A 416 -34.13 4.98 -11.65
CA LEU A 416 -35.07 5.93 -12.24
C LEU A 416 -36.55 5.64 -11.87
N PRO A 417 -37.44 6.64 -11.94
CA PRO A 417 -38.89 6.45 -11.85
C PRO A 417 -39.45 5.44 -12.86
N LEU A 418 -40.63 4.87 -12.59
CA LEU A 418 -41.21 3.79 -13.40
C LEU A 418 -41.39 4.15 -14.89
N HIS A 419 -41.90 5.35 -15.20
CA HIS A 419 -42.14 5.76 -16.59
C HIS A 419 -40.84 5.90 -17.39
N THR A 420 -39.79 6.46 -16.78
CA THR A 420 -38.45 6.57 -17.39
C THR A 420 -37.76 5.21 -17.47
N ARG A 421 -38.05 4.29 -16.56
CA ARG A 421 -37.61 2.89 -16.66
C ARG A 421 -38.21 2.17 -17.86
N VAL A 422 -39.51 2.26 -18.05
CA VAL A 422 -40.20 1.65 -19.22
C VAL A 422 -39.63 2.22 -20.51
N TRP A 423 -39.51 3.55 -20.61
CA TRP A 423 -38.88 4.19 -21.77
C TRP A 423 -37.42 3.73 -21.96
N GLY A 424 -36.66 3.59 -20.89
CA GLY A 424 -35.30 3.04 -20.93
C GLY A 424 -35.23 1.59 -21.42
N HIS A 425 -36.23 0.75 -21.14
CA HIS A 425 -36.31 -0.61 -21.70
C HIS A 425 -36.56 -0.58 -23.21
N VAL A 426 -37.44 0.32 -23.70
CA VAL A 426 -37.66 0.54 -25.13
C VAL A 426 -36.36 0.98 -25.81
N GLN A 427 -35.65 1.97 -25.26
CA GLN A 427 -34.38 2.46 -25.80
C GLN A 427 -33.28 1.38 -25.84
N ASP A 428 -33.20 0.51 -24.82
CA ASP A 428 -32.25 -0.59 -24.77
C ASP A 428 -32.54 -1.64 -25.85
N ALA A 429 -33.82 -2.00 -26.02
CA ALA A 429 -34.27 -3.00 -27.00
C ALA A 429 -34.12 -2.53 -28.46
N THR A 430 -34.43 -1.26 -28.75
CA THR A 430 -34.40 -0.73 -30.11
C THR A 430 -32.98 -0.36 -30.56
N VAL A 431 -32.31 0.51 -29.81
CA VAL A 431 -31.06 1.17 -30.25
C VAL A 431 -29.92 1.03 -29.24
N GLY A 432 -30.14 0.33 -28.13
CA GLY A 432 -29.16 0.17 -27.06
C GLY A 432 -28.69 1.50 -26.48
N TYR A 433 -29.61 2.44 -26.24
CA TYR A 433 -29.28 3.83 -25.86
C TYR A 433 -28.35 4.57 -26.84
N GLY A 434 -28.31 4.15 -28.11
CA GLY A 434 -27.42 4.71 -29.13
C GLY A 434 -26.02 4.09 -29.16
N TYR A 435 -25.71 3.14 -28.27
CA TYR A 435 -24.43 2.42 -28.25
C TYR A 435 -24.44 1.17 -29.14
N ARG A 436 -25.59 0.75 -29.68
CA ARG A 436 -25.74 -0.44 -30.55
C ARG A 436 -26.58 -0.12 -31.80
N PRO A 437 -26.10 0.76 -32.73
CA PRO A 437 -26.89 1.25 -33.86
C PRO A 437 -27.31 0.15 -34.85
N LEU A 438 -26.55 -0.95 -34.96
CA LEU A 438 -26.91 -2.09 -35.83
C LEU A 438 -28.27 -2.73 -35.46
N ARG A 439 -28.73 -2.61 -34.21
CA ARG A 439 -30.07 -3.07 -33.83
C ARG A 439 -31.17 -2.29 -34.53
N ALA A 440 -30.96 -0.99 -34.80
CA ALA A 440 -31.92 -0.19 -35.56
C ALA A 440 -32.09 -0.74 -36.98
N GLY A 441 -30.99 -1.15 -37.61
CA GLY A 441 -31.03 -1.83 -38.91
C GLY A 441 -31.82 -3.13 -38.88
N LEU A 442 -31.59 -3.98 -37.88
CA LEU A 442 -32.37 -5.23 -37.71
C LEU A 442 -33.86 -4.97 -37.54
N TRP A 443 -34.23 -3.96 -36.75
CA TRP A 443 -35.63 -3.56 -36.59
C TRP A 443 -36.23 -3.01 -37.90
N LEU A 444 -35.48 -2.21 -38.65
CA LEU A 444 -35.91 -1.74 -39.98
C LEU A 444 -36.12 -2.91 -40.95
N THR A 445 -35.23 -3.91 -40.96
CA THR A 445 -35.39 -5.12 -41.80
C THR A 445 -36.59 -5.95 -41.35
N ALA A 446 -36.82 -6.10 -40.05
CA ALA A 446 -37.97 -6.81 -39.51
C ALA A 446 -39.29 -6.11 -39.87
N LEU A 447 -39.36 -4.79 -39.71
CA LEU A 447 -40.52 -3.98 -40.10
C LEU A 447 -40.75 -4.04 -41.61
N LEU A 448 -39.69 -4.01 -42.42
CA LEU A 448 -39.76 -4.16 -43.87
C LEU A 448 -40.36 -5.52 -44.25
N ALA A 449 -39.89 -6.61 -43.63
CA ALA A 449 -40.41 -7.95 -43.87
C ALA A 449 -41.88 -8.07 -43.45
N CYS A 450 -42.24 -7.60 -42.25
CA CYS A 450 -43.62 -7.62 -41.76
C CYS A 450 -44.57 -6.80 -42.65
N GLY A 451 -44.18 -5.58 -43.03
CA GLY A 451 -44.96 -4.73 -43.92
C GLY A 451 -45.09 -5.34 -45.32
N ALA A 452 -44.00 -5.86 -45.88
CA ALA A 452 -44.03 -6.51 -47.19
C ALA A 452 -44.96 -7.74 -47.20
N LEU A 453 -44.93 -8.57 -46.16
CA LEU A 453 -45.86 -9.70 -46.02
C LEU A 453 -47.31 -9.23 -45.90
N PHE A 454 -47.57 -8.20 -45.10
CA PHE A 454 -48.92 -7.67 -44.91
C PHE A 454 -49.49 -7.08 -46.22
N PHE A 455 -48.73 -6.23 -46.91
CA PHE A 455 -49.16 -5.56 -48.13
C PHE A 455 -49.13 -6.47 -49.36
N HIS A 456 -48.36 -7.56 -49.34
CA HIS A 456 -48.48 -8.62 -50.33
C HIS A 456 -49.83 -9.34 -50.20
N ALA A 457 -50.26 -9.63 -48.97
CA ALA A 457 -51.57 -10.22 -48.70
C ALA A 457 -52.74 -9.23 -48.89
N HIS A 458 -52.49 -7.94 -48.66
CA HIS A 458 -53.51 -6.87 -48.74
C HIS A 458 -52.99 -5.70 -49.59
N PRO A 459 -52.97 -5.82 -50.93
CA PRO A 459 -52.48 -4.76 -51.80
C PRO A 459 -53.34 -3.49 -51.65
N PRO A 460 -52.72 -2.32 -51.38
CA PRO A 460 -53.42 -1.04 -51.33
C PRO A 460 -54.01 -0.68 -52.69
N ALA A 461 -55.10 0.09 -52.69
CA ALA A 461 -55.74 0.53 -53.92
C ALA A 461 -54.89 1.63 -54.60
N ALA A 462 -54.78 1.56 -55.93
CA ALA A 462 -54.19 2.62 -56.73
C ALA A 462 -55.03 3.90 -56.62
N LEU A 463 -54.37 5.05 -56.45
CA LEU A 463 -55.04 6.36 -56.41
C LEU A 463 -55.50 6.80 -57.81
N GLU A 464 -54.68 6.57 -58.84
CA GLU A 464 -55.01 6.77 -60.26
C GLU A 464 -54.72 5.48 -61.04
N ALA A 465 -55.75 4.67 -61.27
CA ALA A 465 -55.60 3.32 -61.85
C ALA A 465 -54.91 3.29 -63.22
N GLU A 466 -55.01 4.36 -64.02
CA GLU A 466 -54.40 4.46 -65.35
C GLU A 466 -52.91 4.87 -65.33
N LYS A 467 -52.40 5.42 -64.21
CA LYS A 467 -51.02 5.93 -64.10
C LYS A 467 -50.18 5.22 -63.05
N ALA A 468 -50.77 4.32 -62.26
CA ALA A 468 -50.08 3.64 -61.19
C ALA A 468 -49.06 2.61 -61.72
N PRO A 469 -47.79 2.63 -61.24
CA PRO A 469 -46.81 1.60 -61.57
C PRO A 469 -47.23 0.22 -61.04
N PRO A 470 -46.64 -0.89 -61.52
CA PRO A 470 -46.92 -2.21 -60.97
C PRO A 470 -46.61 -2.24 -59.46
N PHE A 471 -47.56 -2.72 -58.67
CA PHE A 471 -47.43 -2.76 -57.22
C PHE A 471 -46.35 -3.74 -56.79
N ASN A 472 -45.43 -3.29 -55.92
CA ASN A 472 -44.45 -4.15 -55.28
C ASN A 472 -44.46 -3.92 -53.77
N ALA A 473 -44.91 -4.92 -53.01
CA ALA A 473 -45.09 -4.82 -51.57
C ALA A 473 -43.80 -4.49 -50.79
N VAL A 474 -42.63 -4.97 -51.25
CA VAL A 474 -41.34 -4.69 -50.63
C VAL A 474 -40.96 -3.23 -50.86
N VAL A 475 -41.03 -2.77 -52.11
CA VAL A 475 -40.67 -1.39 -52.49
C VAL A 475 -41.64 -0.39 -51.86
N TYR A 476 -42.94 -0.69 -51.84
CA TYR A 476 -43.96 0.11 -51.15
C TYR A 476 -43.67 0.24 -49.65
N THR A 477 -43.36 -0.87 -48.98
CA THR A 477 -43.01 -0.84 -47.55
C THR A 477 -41.70 -0.09 -47.30
N LEU A 478 -40.74 -0.18 -48.22
CA LEU A 478 -39.48 0.57 -48.14
C LEU A 478 -39.70 2.08 -48.27
N ASP A 479 -40.55 2.53 -49.19
CA ASP A 479 -40.94 3.94 -49.34
C ASP A 479 -41.65 4.46 -48.07
N LEU A 480 -42.43 3.62 -47.37
CA LEU A 480 -43.04 4.00 -46.09
C LEU A 480 -42.01 4.12 -44.95
N LEU A 481 -40.98 3.27 -44.92
CA LEU A 481 -40.00 3.23 -43.83
C LEU A 481 -38.90 4.29 -43.96
N LEU A 482 -38.50 4.63 -45.18
CA LEU A 482 -37.45 5.60 -45.43
C LEU A 482 -38.06 7.01 -45.55
N PRO A 483 -37.49 8.04 -44.89
CA PRO A 483 -37.98 9.42 -44.98
C PRO A 483 -37.72 10.08 -46.35
N ILE A 484 -37.26 9.31 -47.35
CA ILE A 484 -36.99 9.75 -48.71
C ILE A 484 -37.86 8.87 -49.61
N SER A 485 -38.85 9.47 -50.28
CA SER A 485 -39.68 8.79 -51.29
C SER A 485 -38.80 8.47 -52.51
N ALA A 486 -38.25 7.26 -52.55
CA ALA A 486 -37.22 6.90 -53.53
C ALA A 486 -37.80 6.20 -54.76
N PHE A 487 -38.92 5.48 -54.61
CA PHE A 487 -39.45 4.61 -55.66
C PHE A 487 -40.89 4.94 -56.10
N GLY A 488 -41.53 5.91 -55.46
CA GLY A 488 -42.82 6.49 -55.87
C GLY A 488 -44.04 5.58 -55.68
N GLN A 489 -43.92 4.49 -54.92
CA GLN A 489 -45.03 3.58 -54.64
C GLN A 489 -45.97 4.16 -53.57
N ASP A 490 -45.44 4.87 -52.57
CA ASP A 490 -46.20 5.53 -51.50
C ASP A 490 -47.19 6.58 -52.01
N SER A 491 -46.80 7.34 -53.04
CA SER A 491 -47.63 8.37 -53.67
C SER A 491 -48.62 7.81 -54.70
N ALA A 492 -48.43 6.58 -55.17
CA ALA A 492 -49.31 5.93 -56.15
C ALA A 492 -50.42 5.08 -55.51
N PHE A 493 -50.21 4.61 -54.27
CA PHE A 493 -51.10 3.64 -53.61
C PHE A 493 -51.52 4.09 -52.21
N ALA A 494 -52.83 4.09 -51.93
CA ALA A 494 -53.38 4.50 -50.64
C ALA A 494 -54.00 3.32 -49.87
N PRO A 495 -53.45 2.94 -48.71
CA PRO A 495 -54.02 1.92 -47.85
C PRO A 495 -55.24 2.49 -47.12
N ARG A 496 -56.29 1.69 -46.92
CA ARG A 496 -57.51 2.09 -46.22
C ARG A 496 -57.78 1.18 -45.03
N GLY A 497 -58.49 1.69 -44.01
CA GLY A 497 -58.86 0.91 -42.84
C GLY A 497 -57.66 0.52 -41.98
N THR A 498 -57.53 -0.76 -41.63
CA THR A 498 -56.44 -1.26 -40.77
C THR A 498 -55.06 -1.09 -41.41
N ALA A 499 -54.96 -1.17 -42.75
CA ALA A 499 -53.73 -0.96 -43.50
C ALA A 499 -53.19 0.48 -43.38
N GLN A 500 -54.07 1.46 -43.19
CA GLN A 500 -53.70 2.87 -43.02
C GLN A 500 -52.97 3.11 -41.69
N TRP A 501 -53.49 2.54 -40.60
CA TRP A 501 -52.85 2.64 -39.28
C TRP A 501 -51.50 1.91 -39.25
N LEU A 502 -51.39 0.78 -39.95
CA LEU A 502 -50.10 0.11 -40.12
C LEU A 502 -49.11 0.98 -40.90
N ALA A 503 -49.53 1.61 -42.00
CA ALA A 503 -48.69 2.52 -42.76
C ALA A 503 -48.20 3.71 -41.92
N TYR A 504 -49.07 4.35 -41.13
CA TYR A 504 -48.64 5.41 -40.19
C TYR A 504 -47.65 4.92 -39.14
N THR A 505 -47.85 3.70 -38.63
CA THR A 505 -46.92 3.10 -37.66
C THR A 505 -45.55 2.83 -38.28
N LEU A 506 -45.53 2.30 -39.51
CA LEU A 506 -44.29 2.08 -40.27
C LEU A 506 -43.57 3.39 -40.56
N ILE A 507 -44.27 4.44 -40.99
CA ILE A 507 -43.68 5.76 -41.22
C ILE A 507 -43.05 6.30 -39.92
N ALA A 508 -43.81 6.34 -38.82
CA ALA A 508 -43.32 6.87 -37.57
C ALA A 508 -42.11 6.07 -37.02
N ALA A 509 -42.17 4.73 -37.05
CA ALA A 509 -41.08 3.87 -36.62
C ALA A 509 -39.85 4.01 -37.54
N GLY A 510 -40.08 4.09 -38.85
CA GLY A 510 -39.06 4.29 -39.87
C GLY A 510 -38.27 5.57 -39.63
N TRP A 511 -38.94 6.70 -39.39
CA TRP A 511 -38.30 7.98 -39.08
C TRP A 511 -37.42 7.91 -37.82
N ILE A 512 -37.92 7.31 -36.73
CA ILE A 512 -37.18 7.20 -35.46
C ILE A 512 -35.96 6.28 -35.61
N LEU A 513 -36.10 5.14 -36.27
CA LEU A 513 -35.03 4.17 -36.43
C LEU A 513 -33.99 4.61 -37.48
N ALA A 514 -34.44 5.18 -38.60
CA ALA A 514 -33.56 5.66 -39.67
C ALA A 514 -32.69 6.83 -39.21
N THR A 515 -33.24 7.80 -38.47
CA THR A 515 -32.46 8.89 -37.88
C THR A 515 -31.41 8.38 -36.90
N THR A 516 -31.74 7.36 -36.10
CA THR A 516 -30.78 6.76 -35.15
C THR A 516 -29.69 5.95 -35.87
N ALA A 517 -30.06 5.20 -36.91
CA ALA A 517 -29.10 4.45 -37.73
C ALA A 517 -28.15 5.40 -38.47
N ALA A 518 -28.67 6.47 -39.07
CA ALA A 518 -27.90 7.49 -39.76
C ALA A 518 -26.92 8.21 -38.81
N ALA A 519 -27.38 8.59 -37.60
CA ALA A 519 -26.50 9.17 -36.58
C ALA A 519 -25.40 8.19 -36.13
N GLY A 520 -25.72 6.89 -36.03
CA GLY A 520 -24.76 5.84 -35.72
C GLY A 520 -23.71 5.63 -36.81
N ILE A 521 -24.14 5.59 -38.07
CA ILE A 521 -23.27 5.41 -39.24
C ILE A 521 -22.39 6.65 -39.46
N SER A 522 -22.94 7.86 -39.37
CA SER A 522 -22.17 9.11 -39.50
C SER A 522 -21.06 9.21 -38.45
N ARG A 523 -21.32 8.78 -37.20
CA ARG A 523 -20.27 8.67 -36.17
C ARG A 523 -19.22 7.61 -36.45
N ALA A 524 -19.55 6.55 -37.18
CA ALA A 524 -18.59 5.52 -37.56
C ALA A 524 -17.71 5.97 -38.73
N ILE A 525 -18.26 6.74 -39.68
CA ILE A 525 -17.57 7.23 -40.88
C ILE A 525 -16.63 8.40 -40.55
N ASN A 526 -17.04 9.35 -39.71
CA ASN A 526 -16.19 10.50 -39.32
C ASN A 526 -15.01 10.14 -38.38
N ARG A 527 -14.67 8.85 -38.25
CA ARG A 527 -13.60 8.33 -37.39
C ARG A 527 -12.53 7.55 -38.16
N GLN A 528 -12.61 7.54 -39.48
CA GLN A 528 -11.49 7.27 -40.39
C GLN A 528 -10.91 8.61 -40.83
#